data_AF-A0A379F476-F1
#
_entry.id   AF-A0A379F476-F1
#
_cell.length_a   1.000
_cell.length_b   1.000
_cell.length_c   1.000
_cell.angle_alpha   90.00
_cell.angle_beta   90.00
_cell.angle_gamma   90.00
#
_symmetry.space_group_name_H-M   'P 1'
#
loop_
_entity.id
_entity.type
_entity.pdbx_description
1 polymer ?
#
loop_
_entity_poly.entity_id
_entity_poly.type
_entity_poly.pdbx_seq_one_letter_code
_entity_poly.pdbx_strand_id
1 'polypeptide(L)' 'MSWIKRSDETPQEDGKYFTFGSHGRTTAWWKGDIHKFQNAESGENEGMQDMDGEVYMVTHWMNLPEKPEPPQES' A
#
# COMPACT_ATOMS: atom_id res chain seq x y z
N MET A 1 3.91 14.38 4.68
CA MET A 1 3.91 13.09 3.96
C MET A 1 3.42 13.35 2.54
N SER A 2 4.25 13.05 1.55
CA SER A 2 3.90 13.19 0.13
C SER A 2 3.72 11.81 -0.48
N TRP A 3 2.85 11.72 -1.48
CA TRP A 3 2.73 10.52 -2.31
C TRP A 3 4.01 10.34 -3.14
N ILE A 4 4.57 9.13 -3.09
CA ILE A 4 5.73 8.70 -3.85
C ILE A 4 5.22 7.87 -5.03
N LYS A 5 5.64 8.23 -6.24
CA LYS A 5 5.25 7.48 -7.44
C LYS A 5 6.02 6.16 -7.46
N ARG A 6 5.28 5.06 -7.60
CA ARG A 6 5.82 3.71 -7.48
C ARG A 6 6.82 3.33 -8.57
N SER A 7 6.74 3.99 -9.74
CA SER A 7 7.73 3.84 -10.82
C SER A 7 9.09 4.49 -10.51
N ASP A 8 9.09 5.46 -9.60
CA ASP A 8 10.27 6.28 -9.32
C ASP A 8 11.01 5.70 -8.12
N GLU A 9 10.27 5.26 -7.10
CA GLU A 9 10.81 4.62 -5.90
C GLU A 9 9.81 3.61 -5.33
N THR A 10 10.32 2.51 -4.76
CA THR A 10 9.55 1.51 -4.01
C THR A 10 9.89 1.57 -2.52
N PRO A 11 9.02 1.10 -1.62
CA PRO A 11 9.36 1.01 -0.21
C PRO A 11 10.63 0.18 0.02
N GLN A 12 11.47 0.63 0.95
CA GLN A 12 12.72 -0.04 1.29
C GLN A 12 12.52 -1.22 2.25
N GLU A 13 11.44 -1.18 3.03
CA GLU A 13 11.15 -2.17 4.07
C GLU A 13 9.81 -2.84 3.82
N ASP A 14 9.72 -4.14 4.15
CA ASP A 14 8.46 -4.86 4.18
C ASP A 14 7.53 -4.24 5.23
N GLY A 15 6.26 -4.04 4.90
CA GLY A 15 5.36 -3.36 5.81
C GLY A 15 4.05 -2.91 5.20
N LYS A 16 3.23 -2.23 6.01
CA LYS A 16 1.94 -1.68 5.58
C LYS A 16 2.11 -0.21 5.21
N TYR A 17 1.59 0.16 4.05
CA TYR A 17 1.67 1.50 3.48
C TYR A 17 0.29 2.00 3.07
N PHE A 18 0.13 3.33 2.98
CA PHE A 18 -0.98 3.92 2.24
C PHE A 18 -0.67 3.86 0.75
N THR A 19 -1.64 3.43 -0.06
CA THR A 19 -1.46 3.27 -1.50
C THR A 19 -2.59 3.93 -2.28
N PHE A 20 -2.28 4.32 -3.51
CA PHE A 20 -3.23 4.82 -4.50
C PHE A 20 -3.05 4.11 -5.84
N GLY A 21 -4.16 3.71 -6.45
CA GLY A 21 -4.12 2.97 -7.70
C GLY A 21 -5.51 2.61 -8.26
N SER A 22 -5.64 1.44 -8.87
CA SER A 22 -6.88 0.99 -9.50
C SER A 22 -8.07 0.93 -8.52
N HIS A 23 -7.82 0.59 -7.25
CA HIS A 23 -8.85 0.58 -6.19
C HIS A 23 -8.93 1.89 -5.41
N GLY A 24 -8.46 3.00 -5.99
CA GLY A 24 -8.44 4.30 -5.32
C GLY A 24 -7.45 4.34 -4.16
N ARG A 25 -7.80 5.04 -3.07
CA ARG A 25 -6.96 5.19 -1.87
C ARG A 25 -7.28 4.06 -0.90
N THR A 26 -6.29 3.23 -0.59
CA THR A 26 -6.40 2.08 0.32
C THR A 26 -5.10 1.90 1.10
N THR A 27 -4.95 0.78 1.81
CA THR A 27 -3.70 0.34 2.41
C THR A 27 -3.26 -0.99 1.80
N ALA A 28 -1.96 -1.22 1.72
CA ALA A 28 -1.41 -2.44 1.17
C ALA A 28 -0.14 -2.87 1.89
N TRP A 29 0.12 -4.17 1.88
CA TRP A 29 1.37 -4.76 2.35
C TRP A 29 2.39 -4.79 1.23
N TRP A 30 3.51 -4.11 1.40
CA TRP A 30 4.68 -4.26 0.54
C TRP A 30 5.41 -5.54 0.91
N LYS A 31 5.71 -6.34 -0.11
CA LYS A 31 6.53 -7.55 -0.02
C LYS A 31 7.78 -7.33 -0.87
N GLY A 32 8.89 -7.01 -0.21
CA GLY A 32 10.16 -6.66 -0.83
C GLY A 32 10.84 -7.85 -1.52
N ASP A 33 10.56 -9.08 -1.09
CA ASP A 33 11.05 -10.30 -1.74
C ASP A 33 10.57 -10.44 -3.20
N ILE A 34 9.34 -10.01 -3.49
CA ILE A 34 8.73 -10.05 -4.82
C ILE A 34 8.48 -8.67 -5.44
N HIS A 35 8.88 -7.60 -4.74
CA HIS A 35 8.69 -6.20 -5.14
C HIS A 35 7.24 -5.85 -5.55
N LYS A 36 6.26 -6.34 -4.77
CA LYS A 36 4.83 -6.14 -5.05
C LYS A 36 4.03 -5.74 -3.83
N PHE A 37 2.92 -5.04 -4.08
CA PHE A 37 1.90 -4.80 -3.07
C PHE A 37 0.85 -5.91 -3.05
N GLN A 38 0.31 -6.16 -1.86
CA GLN A 38 -0.92 -6.92 -1.65
C GLN A 38 -1.93 -6.02 -0.95
N ASN A 39 -3.12 -5.86 -1.53
CA ASN A 39 -4.18 -5.06 -0.93
C ASN A 39 -4.50 -5.59 0.48
N ALA A 40 -4.49 -4.71 1.49
CA ALA A 40 -4.66 -5.12 2.87
C ALA A 40 -6.13 -5.39 3.25
N GLU A 41 -7.08 -4.93 2.44
CA GLU A 41 -8.53 -5.10 2.65
C GLU A 41 -9.07 -6.32 1.91
N SER A 42 -8.70 -6.48 0.63
CA SER A 42 -9.19 -7.58 -0.22
C SER A 42 -8.25 -8.78 -0.31
N GLY A 43 -6.97 -8.62 0.04
CA GLY A 43 -5.95 -9.68 -0.10
C GLY A 43 -5.42 -9.87 -1.52
N GLU A 44 -5.89 -9.07 -2.49
CA GLU A 44 -5.47 -9.15 -3.89
C GLU A 44 -3.99 -8.81 -4.06
N ASN A 45 -3.27 -9.65 -4.80
CA ASN A 45 -1.87 -9.37 -5.11
C ASN A 45 -1.78 -8.53 -6.38
N GLU A 46 -0.83 -7.61 -6.39
CA GLU A 46 -0.66 -6.73 -7.52
C GLU A 46 -0.22 -7.44 -8.81
N GLY A 47 -0.86 -7.04 -9.89
CA GLY A 47 -0.70 -7.64 -11.21
C GLY A 47 -1.43 -8.98 -11.35
N MET A 48 -2.24 -9.39 -10.37
CA MET A 48 -3.23 -10.46 -10.55
C MET A 48 -4.55 -9.88 -11.01
N GLN A 49 -5.15 -10.54 -11.98
CA GLN A 49 -6.47 -10.22 -12.50
C GLN A 49 -7.52 -10.93 -11.64
N ASP A 50 -8.57 -10.21 -11.24
CA ASP A 50 -9.71 -10.77 -10.52
C ASP A 50 -10.71 -11.46 -11.48
N MET A 51 -11.85 -11.90 -10.94
CA MET A 51 -12.90 -12.56 -11.73
C MET A 51 -13.66 -11.61 -12.68
N ASP A 52 -13.66 -10.31 -12.38
CA ASP A 52 -14.30 -9.26 -13.18
C ASP A 52 -13.36 -8.73 -14.28
N GLY A 53 -12.11 -9.18 -14.28
CA GLY A 53 -11.09 -8.83 -15.25
C GLY A 53 -10.26 -7.62 -14.86
N GLU A 54 -10.43 -7.08 -13.65
CA GLU A 54 -9.69 -5.94 -13.14
C GLU A 54 -8.35 -6.39 -12.55
N VAL A 55 -7.33 -5.55 -12.72
CA VAL A 55 -5.98 -5.84 -12.21
C VAL A 55 -5.69 -4.89 -11.06
N TYR A 56 -5.39 -5.44 -9.89
CA TYR A 56 -4.92 -4.62 -8.78
C TYR A 56 -3.56 -4.01 -9.13
N MET A 57 -3.48 -2.68 -9.17
CA MET A 57 -2.26 -1.93 -9.46
C MET A 57 -2.12 -0.73 -8.53
N VAL A 58 -0.91 -0.54 -8.01
CA VAL A 58 -0.50 0.57 -7.16
C VAL A 58 0.41 1.50 -7.95
N THR A 59 -0.04 2.75 -8.09
CA THR A 59 0.69 3.82 -8.82
C THR A 59 1.48 4.72 -7.88
N HIS A 60 0.98 4.93 -6.66
CA HIS A 60 1.63 5.75 -5.65
C HIS A 60 1.51 5.11 -4.27
N TRP A 61 2.47 5.40 -3.41
CA TRP A 61 2.49 4.93 -2.03
C TRP A 61 3.00 6.01 -1.10
N MET A 62 2.75 5.86 0.20
CA MET A 62 3.34 6.67 1.25
C MET A 62 3.38 5.90 2.57
N ASN A 63 4.28 6.28 3.47
CA ASN A 63 4.32 5.73 4.83
C ASN A 63 2.99 5.95 5.56
N LEU A 64 2.60 4.96 6.37
CA LEU A 64 1.54 5.16 7.35
C LEU A 64 1.99 6.22 8.36
N PRO A 65 1.06 7.06 8.86
CA PRO A 65 1.38 7.95 9.97
C PRO A 65 1.75 7.13 11.21
N GLU A 66 2.65 7.70 12.02
CA GLU A 66 2.94 7.13 13.34
C GLU A 66 1.65 7.06 14.16
N LYS A 67 1.55 6.00 14.97
CA LYS A 67 0.42 5.88 15.89
C LYS A 67 0.43 7.09 16.83
N PRO A 68 -0.71 7.73 17.06
CA PRO A 68 -0.78 8.80 18.05
C PRO A 68 -0.39 8.26 19.43
N GLU A 69 0.23 9.10 20.24
CA GLU A 69 0.49 8.77 21.63
C GLU A 69 -0.85 8.53 22.35
N PRO A 70 -0.93 7.55 23.27
CA PRO A 70 -2.12 7.36 24.07
C PRO A 70 -2.44 8.67 24.84
N PRO A 71 -3.73 8.95 25.11
CA PRO A 71 -4.08 10.09 25.95
C PRO A 71 -3.33 10.00 27.28
N GLN A 72 -2.62 11.06 27.67
CA GLN A 72 -2.04 11.14 29.00
C GLN A 72 -3.19 11.26 30.00
N GLU A 73 -3.31 10.32 30.94
CA GLU A 73 -4.23 10.46 32.07
C GLU A 73 -3.85 11.73 32.85
N SER A 74 -4.81 12.66 32.98
CA SER A 74 -4.66 13.90 33.76
C SER A 74 -5.10 13.71 35.20
#